data_AF-A0A5J4TN52-F1
#
_entry.id   AF-A0A5J4TN52-F1
#
_cell.length_a   1.000
_cell.length_b   1.000
_cell.length_c   1.000
_cell.angle_alpha   90.00
_cell.angle_beta   90.00
_cell.angle_gamma   90.00
#
_symmetry.space_group_name_H-M   'P 1'
#
loop_
_entity.id
_entity.type
_entity.pdbx_description
1 polymer ?
#
loop_
_entity_poly.entity_id
_entity_poly.type
_entity_poly.pdbx_seq_one_letter_code
_entity_poly.pdbx_strand_id
1 'polypeptide(L)'
;MSKNSIKPEPSEPGLFVNFDTSKFTTKTPAATAVEQPEMGDEIGKFLQAELQPTLQDIERQLTPRQAVSERSQMLMAKGFEAMTGVQANEIDFWATNILDEQNGEARRREIQCPSQLPIISVPVPDEVLDAKRSPIDKILQSEQALALYNFRIGE
;
A
#
# COMPACT_ATOMS: atom_id res chain seq x y z
N MET A 1 -42.77 -92.27 -28.21
CA MET A 1 -44.23 -92.52 -28.36
C MET A 1 -44.69 -93.40 -27.20
N SER A 2 -45.53 -92.83 -26.31
CA SER A 2 -46.52 -93.46 -25.41
C SER A 2 -46.16 -94.73 -24.61
N LYS A 3 -46.34 -94.69 -23.28
CA LYS A 3 -47.45 -95.38 -22.58
C LYS A 3 -47.28 -95.31 -21.05
N ASN A 4 -48.38 -94.98 -20.38
CA ASN A 4 -48.53 -94.93 -18.93
C ASN A 4 -48.49 -96.31 -18.26
N SER A 5 -48.37 -96.28 -16.92
CA SER A 5 -48.99 -97.19 -15.94
C SER A 5 -48.00 -98.05 -15.16
N ILE A 6 -47.97 -97.87 -13.84
CA ILE A 6 -48.18 -98.93 -12.84
C ILE A 6 -48.04 -98.33 -11.43
N LYS A 7 -49.08 -98.52 -10.62
CA LYS A 7 -49.11 -98.26 -9.18
C LYS A 7 -48.65 -99.53 -8.46
N PRO A 8 -47.73 -99.51 -7.48
CA PRO A 8 -47.52 -100.67 -6.63
C PRO A 8 -48.50 -100.68 -5.44
N GLU A 9 -48.84 -101.91 -5.04
CA GLU A 9 -49.74 -102.39 -3.99
C GLU A 9 -49.49 -101.84 -2.56
N PRO A 10 -50.44 -102.04 -1.63
CA PRO A 10 -50.32 -101.61 -0.24
C PRO A 10 -49.50 -102.62 0.57
N SER A 11 -48.44 -102.19 1.26
CA SER A 11 -47.79 -103.01 2.28
C SER A 11 -48.52 -102.91 3.63
N GLU A 12 -48.79 -104.08 4.18
CA GLU A 12 -49.48 -104.37 5.44
C GLU A 12 -48.82 -103.80 6.72
N PRO A 13 -49.55 -103.75 7.85
CA PRO A 13 -49.34 -102.82 8.93
C PRO A 13 -48.29 -103.30 9.96
N GLY A 14 -47.16 -102.60 10.01
CA GLY A 14 -46.09 -102.79 11.01
C GLY A 14 -46.25 -101.88 12.23
N LEU A 15 -46.72 -102.49 13.32
CA LEU A 15 -46.77 -102.06 14.71
C LEU A 15 -45.63 -101.10 15.17
N PHE A 16 -45.87 -99.80 15.30
CA PHE A 16 -45.05 -98.91 16.16
C PHE A 16 -45.85 -97.79 16.84
N VAL A 17 -46.11 -98.03 18.14
CA VAL A 17 -46.07 -97.12 19.31
C VAL A 17 -46.49 -95.66 19.11
N ASN A 18 -47.61 -95.30 19.75
CA ASN A 18 -48.09 -93.93 19.97
C ASN A 18 -47.03 -93.05 20.66
N PHE A 19 -46.60 -91.98 20.01
CA PHE A 19 -46.01 -90.83 20.68
C PHE A 19 -47.00 -89.66 20.65
N ASP A 20 -47.33 -89.15 21.84
CA ASP A 20 -48.27 -88.06 22.06
C ASP A 20 -47.89 -86.79 21.27
N THR A 21 -48.90 -86.12 20.71
CA THR A 21 -48.74 -84.95 19.84
C THR A 21 -48.37 -83.72 20.69
N SER A 22 -47.11 -83.30 20.66
CA SER A 22 -46.67 -82.04 21.29
C SER A 22 -47.15 -80.84 20.47
N LYS A 23 -48.16 -80.12 20.99
CA LYS A 23 -48.72 -78.89 20.38
C LYS A 23 -47.88 -77.68 20.77
N PHE A 24 -47.00 -77.20 19.90
CA PHE A 24 -46.46 -75.85 20.00
C PHE A 24 -47.08 -74.94 18.95
N THR A 25 -47.87 -73.99 19.43
CA THR A 25 -48.57 -72.95 18.68
C THR A 25 -47.60 -72.07 17.89
N THR A 26 -47.72 -72.06 16.57
CA THR A 26 -47.06 -71.09 15.69
C THR A 26 -47.62 -69.69 15.97
N LYS A 27 -46.83 -68.81 16.60
CA LYS A 27 -47.16 -67.38 16.73
C LYS A 27 -46.67 -66.64 15.48
N THR A 28 -47.59 -66.22 14.62
CA THR A 28 -47.31 -65.31 13.50
C THR A 28 -46.81 -63.98 14.05
N PRO A 29 -45.63 -63.46 13.62
CA PRO A 29 -45.20 -62.13 14.02
C PRO A 29 -46.13 -61.10 13.36
N ALA A 30 -46.83 -60.30 14.16
CA ALA A 30 -47.52 -59.12 13.66
C ALA A 30 -46.45 -58.12 13.18
N ALA A 31 -46.42 -57.85 11.88
CA ALA A 31 -45.55 -56.82 11.30
C ALA A 31 -46.06 -55.44 11.73
N THR A 32 -45.43 -54.85 12.74
CA THR A 32 -45.61 -53.43 13.04
C THR A 32 -44.94 -52.62 11.94
N ALA A 33 -45.73 -51.96 11.10
CA ALA A 33 -45.22 -50.96 10.17
C ALA A 33 -44.72 -49.76 10.99
N VAL A 34 -43.40 -49.65 11.15
CA VAL A 34 -42.77 -48.38 11.51
C VAL A 34 -42.85 -47.53 10.25
N GLU A 35 -43.77 -46.57 10.21
CA GLU A 35 -43.73 -45.52 9.18
C GLU A 35 -42.40 -44.78 9.35
N GLN A 36 -41.50 -44.91 8.36
CA GLN A 36 -40.35 -44.02 8.30
C GLN A 36 -40.91 -42.60 8.13
N PRO A 37 -40.56 -41.65 9.03
CA PRO A 37 -40.93 -40.26 8.81
C PRO A 37 -40.40 -39.83 7.45
N GLU A 38 -41.23 -39.11 6.70
CA GLU A 38 -40.90 -38.64 5.35
C GLU A 38 -39.59 -37.85 5.44
N MET A 39 -38.54 -38.30 4.74
CA MET A 39 -37.17 -37.78 4.91
C MET A 39 -37.06 -36.26 4.77
N GLY A 40 -37.98 -35.63 4.02
CA GLY A 40 -38.07 -34.16 3.91
C GLY A 40 -38.44 -33.46 5.23
N ASP A 41 -39.20 -34.13 6.11
CA ASP A 41 -39.69 -33.58 7.38
C ASP A 41 -38.58 -33.57 8.45
N GLU A 42 -37.67 -34.55 8.44
CA GLU A 42 -36.46 -34.55 9.28
C GLU A 42 -35.42 -33.54 8.81
N ILE A 43 -35.22 -33.40 7.50
CA ILE A 43 -34.30 -32.41 6.92
C ILE A 43 -34.81 -30.99 7.25
N GLY A 44 -36.10 -30.73 7.11
CA GLY A 44 -36.70 -29.45 7.50
C GLY A 44 -36.47 -29.11 8.98
N LYS A 45 -36.64 -30.09 9.88
CA LYS A 45 -36.38 -29.93 11.31
C LYS A 45 -34.91 -29.65 11.62
N PHE A 46 -33.97 -30.32 10.96
CA PHE A 46 -32.54 -30.06 11.13
C PHE A 46 -32.16 -28.65 10.65
N LEU A 47 -32.64 -28.23 9.48
CA LEU A 47 -32.41 -26.88 8.97
C LEU A 47 -32.93 -25.82 9.94
N GLN A 48 -34.05 -26.09 10.59
CA GLN A 48 -34.67 -25.14 11.52
C GLN A 48 -34.04 -25.15 12.92
N ALA A 49 -33.67 -26.31 13.44
CA ALA A 49 -33.13 -26.46 14.80
C ALA A 49 -31.63 -26.14 14.88
N GLU A 50 -30.85 -26.44 13.83
CA GLU A 50 -29.39 -26.37 13.88
C GLU A 50 -28.83 -25.25 12.98
N LEU A 51 -29.28 -25.20 11.72
CA LEU A 51 -28.68 -24.31 10.72
C LEU A 51 -29.14 -22.85 10.90
N GLN A 52 -30.43 -22.61 11.09
CA GLN A 52 -31.01 -21.27 11.28
C GLN A 52 -30.39 -20.50 12.46
N PRO A 53 -30.27 -21.07 13.68
CA PRO A 53 -29.62 -20.39 14.80
C PRO A 53 -28.15 -20.07 14.53
N THR A 54 -27.43 -20.99 13.87
CA THR A 54 -26.01 -20.82 13.56
C THR A 54 -25.78 -19.67 12.59
N LEU A 55 -26.64 -19.52 11.56
CA LEU A 55 -26.58 -18.38 10.65
C LEU A 55 -26.84 -17.06 11.37
N GLN A 56 -27.80 -17.04 12.29
CA GLN A 56 -28.12 -15.84 13.07
C GLN A 56 -26.96 -15.44 14.01
N ASP A 57 -26.26 -16.41 14.60
CA ASP A 57 -25.08 -16.13 15.41
C ASP A 57 -23.92 -15.58 14.56
N ILE A 58 -23.68 -16.16 13.38
CA ILE A 58 -22.68 -15.66 12.43
C ILE A 58 -22.99 -14.20 12.03
N GLU A 59 -24.24 -13.89 11.69
CA GLU A 59 -24.64 -12.52 11.37
C GLU A 59 -24.40 -11.55 12.53
N ARG A 60 -24.77 -11.95 13.76
CA ARG A 60 -24.52 -11.16 14.98
C ARG A 60 -23.04 -10.89 15.24
N GLN A 61 -22.16 -11.83 14.87
CA GLN A 61 -20.72 -11.68 15.03
C GLN A 61 -20.06 -10.90 13.89
N LEU A 62 -20.61 -10.95 12.68
CA LEU A 62 -20.06 -10.27 11.51
C LEU A 62 -20.13 -8.75 11.63
N THR A 63 -21.26 -8.20 12.08
CA THR A 63 -21.44 -6.74 12.23
C THR A 63 -20.38 -6.07 13.11
N PRO A 64 -20.11 -6.53 14.36
CA PRO A 64 -19.08 -5.92 15.19
C PRO A 64 -17.67 -6.14 14.62
N ARG A 65 -17.38 -7.28 14.00
CA ARG A 65 -16.09 -7.52 13.34
C ARG A 65 -15.84 -6.56 12.18
N GLN A 66 -16.87 -6.30 11.37
CA GLN A 66 -16.79 -5.33 10.29
C GLN A 66 -16.53 -3.92 10.83
N ALA A 67 -17.27 -3.49 11.86
CA ALA A 67 -17.04 -2.19 12.48
C ALA A 67 -15.63 -2.02 13.07
N VAL A 68 -15.05 -3.09 13.64
CA VAL A 68 -13.65 -3.09 14.11
C VAL A 68 -12.67 -2.99 12.93
N SER A 69 -12.92 -3.71 11.83
CA SER A 69 -12.10 -3.65 10.62
C SER A 69 -12.09 -2.25 10.01
N GLU A 70 -13.26 -1.63 9.86
CA GLU A 70 -13.41 -0.26 9.34
C GLU A 70 -12.68 0.76 10.22
N ARG A 71 -12.81 0.65 11.55
CA ARG A 71 -12.07 1.50 12.49
C ARG A 71 -10.57 1.30 12.39
N SER A 72 -10.12 0.06 12.25
CA SER A 72 -8.70 -0.25 12.08
C SER A 72 -8.14 0.37 10.80
N GLN A 73 -8.85 0.23 9.68
CA GLN A 73 -8.48 0.87 8.41
C GLN A 73 -8.44 2.39 8.53
N MET A 74 -9.44 3.00 9.18
CA MET A 74 -9.45 4.45 9.43
C MET A 74 -8.26 4.91 10.26
N LEU A 75 -7.90 4.17 11.32
CA LEU A 75 -6.74 4.49 12.15
C LEU A 75 -5.43 4.38 11.37
N MET A 76 -5.28 3.33 10.54
CA MET A 76 -4.12 3.20 9.66
C MET A 76 -4.04 4.36 8.67
N ALA A 77 -5.15 4.74 8.04
CA ALA A 77 -5.21 5.87 7.12
C ALA A 77 -4.81 7.19 7.79
N LYS A 78 -5.35 7.49 8.98
CA LYS A 78 -4.97 8.70 9.75
C LYS A 78 -3.50 8.67 10.17
N GLY A 79 -2.99 7.51 10.58
CA GLY A 79 -1.58 7.35 10.92
C GLY A 79 -0.69 7.63 9.71
N PHE A 80 -1.05 7.12 8.54
CA PHE A 80 -0.34 7.37 7.30
C PHE A 80 -0.36 8.85 6.90
N GLU A 81 -1.52 9.48 6.93
CA GLU A 81 -1.69 10.91 6.65
C GLU A 81 -0.82 11.78 7.58
N ALA A 82 -0.81 11.47 8.88
CA ALA A 82 0.02 12.18 9.86
C ALA A 82 1.52 12.01 9.56
N MET A 83 1.98 10.80 9.25
CA MET A 83 3.39 10.55 8.89
C MET A 83 3.79 11.30 7.62
N THR A 84 2.94 11.28 6.59
CA THR A 84 3.19 12.03 5.35
C THR A 84 3.23 13.53 5.62
N GLY A 85 2.34 14.06 6.47
CA GLY A 85 2.35 15.46 6.88
C GLY A 85 3.64 15.86 7.61
N VAL A 86 4.10 15.04 8.56
CA VAL A 86 5.37 15.26 9.27
C VAL A 86 6.56 15.24 8.30
N GLN A 87 6.61 14.26 7.40
CA GLN A 87 7.67 14.17 6.41
C GLN A 87 7.67 15.37 5.44
N ALA A 88 6.50 15.84 5.01
CA ALA A 88 6.36 17.03 4.18
C ALA A 88 6.87 18.29 4.89
N ASN A 89 6.52 18.47 6.16
CA ASN A 89 7.00 19.60 6.96
C ASN A 89 8.52 19.55 7.19
N GLU A 90 9.08 18.36 7.40
CA GLU A 90 10.53 18.19 7.52
C GLU A 90 11.25 18.57 6.22
N ILE A 91 10.74 18.14 5.06
CA ILE A 91 11.30 18.51 3.76
C ILE A 91 11.23 20.03 3.55
N ASP A 92 10.09 20.66 3.84
CA ASP A 92 9.90 22.10 3.70
C ASP A 92 10.85 22.90 4.61
N PHE A 93 11.04 22.43 5.85
CA PHE A 93 11.99 23.00 6.79
C PHE A 93 13.43 22.98 6.24
N TRP A 94 13.89 21.82 5.76
CA TRP A 94 15.23 21.70 5.19
C TRP A 94 15.38 22.51 3.90
N ALA A 95 14.38 22.53 3.03
CA ALA A 95 14.39 23.32 1.80
C ALA A 95 14.52 24.83 2.10
N THR A 96 13.76 25.31 3.08
CA THR A 96 13.83 26.72 3.53
C THR A 96 15.21 27.05 4.08
N ASN A 97 15.77 26.19 4.94
CA ASN A 97 17.09 26.43 5.53
C ASN A 97 18.21 26.45 4.47
N ILE A 98 18.17 25.54 3.49
CA ILE A 98 19.11 25.53 2.36
C ILE A 98 18.99 26.82 1.55
N LEU A 99 17.77 27.26 1.26
CA LEU A 99 17.53 28.49 0.51
C LEU A 99 18.07 29.72 1.24
N ASP A 100 17.83 29.82 2.55
CA ASP A 100 18.32 30.91 3.39
C ASP A 100 19.85 30.92 3.47
N GLU A 101 20.49 29.75 3.57
CA GLU A 101 21.94 29.63 3.57
C GLU A 101 22.54 30.10 2.24
N GLN A 102 21.96 29.66 1.11
CA GLN A 102 22.38 30.09 -0.24
C GLN A 102 22.20 31.60 -0.44
N ASN A 103 21.09 32.17 0.03
CA ASN A 103 20.85 33.62 -0.01
C ASN A 103 21.84 34.39 0.84
N GLY A 104 22.12 33.91 2.06
CA GLY A 104 23.12 34.48 2.95
C GLY A 104 24.51 34.44 2.33
N GLU A 105 24.87 33.33 1.67
CA GLU A 105 26.13 33.18 0.96
C GLU A 105 26.23 34.09 -0.27
N ALA A 106 25.17 34.15 -1.08
CA ALA A 106 25.11 35.05 -2.23
C ALA A 106 25.31 36.51 -1.80
N ARG A 107 24.65 36.92 -0.73
CA ARG A 107 24.80 38.26 -0.14
C ARG A 107 26.21 38.50 0.39
N ARG A 108 26.85 37.53 1.05
CA ARG A 108 28.25 37.64 1.48
C ARG A 108 29.19 37.82 0.29
N ARG A 109 28.98 37.06 -0.79
CA ARG A 109 29.75 37.20 -2.04
C ARG A 109 29.56 38.56 -2.69
N GLU A 110 28.33 39.07 -2.73
CA GLU A 110 28.03 40.40 -3.27
C GLU A 110 28.70 41.53 -2.47
N ILE A 111 28.69 41.44 -1.14
CA ILE A 111 29.35 42.44 -0.28
C ILE A 111 30.88 42.35 -0.38
N GLN A 112 31.44 41.14 -0.48
CA GLN A 112 32.88 40.93 -0.58
C GLN A 112 33.43 41.30 -1.96
N CYS A 113 32.63 41.11 -3.01
CA CYS A 113 32.90 41.58 -4.36
C CYS A 113 31.94 42.72 -4.68
N PRO A 114 32.11 43.93 -4.08
CA PRO A 114 31.38 45.10 -4.57
C PRO A 114 31.69 45.18 -6.05
N SER A 115 30.65 45.05 -6.86
CA SER A 115 30.72 44.89 -8.31
C SER A 115 31.92 45.64 -8.86
N GLN A 116 32.90 44.92 -9.41
CA GLN A 116 33.81 45.47 -10.39
C GLN A 116 32.97 45.76 -11.63
N LEU A 117 32.09 46.76 -11.54
CA LEU A 117 31.80 47.58 -12.69
C LEU A 117 33.17 48.01 -13.16
N PRO A 118 33.58 47.67 -14.40
CA PRO A 118 34.71 48.35 -14.98
C PRO A 118 34.31 49.81 -14.90
N ILE A 119 34.96 50.55 -14.00
CA ILE A 119 35.08 51.98 -14.20
C ILE A 119 35.82 52.01 -15.53
N ILE A 120 35.07 52.19 -16.60
CA ILE A 120 35.62 52.48 -17.90
C ILE A 120 36.23 53.85 -17.67
N SER A 121 37.46 53.86 -17.16
CA SER A 121 38.38 54.97 -17.30
C SER A 121 38.61 55.04 -18.79
N VAL A 122 37.68 55.71 -19.49
CA VAL A 122 37.84 56.10 -20.87
C VAL A 122 39.21 56.79 -20.89
N PRO A 123 40.20 56.28 -21.63
CA PRO A 123 41.42 57.01 -21.81
C PRO A 123 41.01 58.27 -22.56
N VAL A 124 40.87 59.39 -21.82
CA VAL A 124 40.72 60.69 -22.44
C VAL A 124 42.00 60.90 -23.22
N PRO A 125 41.95 61.08 -24.54
CA PRO A 125 43.15 61.31 -25.33
C PRO A 125 43.88 62.52 -24.79
N ASP A 126 45.19 62.40 -24.59
CA ASP A 126 46.03 63.41 -23.96
C ASP A 126 45.94 64.76 -24.69
N GLU A 127 45.58 64.76 -25.99
CA GLU A 127 45.35 65.98 -26.77
C GLU A 127 44.18 66.83 -26.24
N VAL A 128 43.14 66.22 -25.66
CA VAL A 128 41.98 66.95 -25.09
C VAL A 128 42.32 67.53 -23.72
N LEU A 129 43.14 66.82 -22.93
CA LEU A 129 43.62 67.31 -21.64
C LEU A 129 44.63 68.45 -21.82
N ASP A 130 45.52 68.36 -22.81
CA ASP A 130 46.46 69.44 -23.11
C ASP A 130 45.74 70.71 -23.62
N ALA A 131 44.64 70.58 -24.37
CA ALA A 131 43.84 71.74 -24.80
C ALA A 131 43.15 72.48 -23.64
N LYS A 132 42.94 71.81 -22.49
CA LYS A 132 42.32 72.39 -21.28
C LYS A 132 43.34 72.84 -20.24
N ARG A 133 44.62 72.52 -20.45
CA ARG A 133 45.70 72.81 -19.51
C ARG A 133 46.05 74.31 -19.55
N SER A 134 46.22 74.91 -18.37
CA SER A 134 46.53 76.33 -18.24
C SER A 134 47.82 76.66 -18.98
N PRO A 135 47.94 77.83 -19.65
CA PRO A 135 49.18 78.26 -20.30
C PRO A 135 50.40 78.18 -19.37
N ILE A 136 50.21 78.40 -18.06
CA ILE A 136 51.25 78.34 -17.04
C ILE A 136 51.80 76.91 -16.89
N ASP A 137 50.91 75.93 -16.87
CA ASP A 137 51.30 74.52 -16.74
C ASP A 137 52.06 74.03 -17.98
N LYS A 138 51.71 74.55 -19.16
CA LYS A 138 52.44 74.27 -20.41
C LYS A 138 53.85 74.83 -20.39
N ILE A 139 54.01 76.05 -19.87
CA ILE A 139 55.33 76.69 -19.72
C ILE A 139 56.19 75.84 -18.77
N LEU A 140 55.65 75.46 -17.61
CA LEU A 140 56.39 74.66 -16.63
C LEU A 140 56.82 73.30 -17.19
N GLN A 141 55.95 72.63 -17.95
CA GLN A 141 56.28 71.37 -18.60
C GLN A 141 57.35 71.54 -19.69
N SER A 142 57.32 72.64 -20.45
CA SER A 142 58.34 72.95 -21.45
C SER A 142 59.71 73.25 -20.82
N GLU A 143 59.74 73.94 -19.68
CA GLU A 143 60.98 74.19 -18.94
C GLU A 143 61.59 72.90 -18.40
N GLN A 144 60.78 72.00 -17.87
CA GLN A 144 61.25 70.68 -17.42
C GLN A 144 61.79 69.84 -18.58
N ALA A 145 61.12 69.86 -19.73
CA ALA A 145 61.60 69.18 -20.94
C ALA A 145 62.93 69.78 -21.45
N LEU A 146 63.06 71.11 -21.41
CA LEU A 146 64.30 71.80 -21.80
C LEU A 146 65.45 71.48 -20.83
N ALA A 147 65.18 71.43 -19.53
CA ALA A 147 66.16 71.02 -18.52
C ALA A 147 66.65 69.58 -18.76
N LEU A 148 65.74 68.65 -19.09
CA LEU A 148 66.09 67.27 -19.44
C LEU A 148 66.89 67.18 -20.74
N TYR A 149 66.55 67.99 -21.75
CA TYR A 149 67.29 68.04 -23.02
C TYR A 149 68.72 68.55 -22.82
N ASN A 150 68.88 69.63 -22.05
CA ASN A 150 70.18 70.19 -21.72
C ASN A 150 71.03 69.23 -20.87
N PHE A 151 70.40 68.47 -19.97
CA PHE A 151 71.07 67.41 -19.21
C PHE A 151 71.62 66.32 -20.13
N ARG A 152 70.85 65.88 -21.13
CA ARG A 152 71.28 64.85 -22.11
C ARG A 152 72.37 65.32 -23.07
N ILE A 153 72.52 66.62 -23.32
CA ILE A 153 73.59 67.18 -24.17
C ILE A 153 74.88 67.45 -23.37
N GLY A 154 74.80 67.47 -22.04
CA GLY A 154 75.93 67.67 -21.14
C GLY A 154 76.64 66.38 -20.69
N GLU A 155 76.17 65.20 -21.12
CA GLU A 155 76.88 63.90 -21.03
C GLU A 155 77.71 63.64 -22.30
#